data_AF-A0A7Y6PQ61-F1
#
_entry.id   AF-A0A7Y6PQ61-F1
#
_cell.length_a   1.000
_cell.length_b   1.000
_cell.length_c   1.000
_cell.angle_alpha   90.00
_cell.angle_beta   90.00
_cell.angle_gamma   90.00
#
_symmetry.space_group_name_H-M   'P 1'
#
loop_
_entity.id
_entity.type
_entity.pdbx_description
1 polymer ?
#
loop_
_entity_poly.entity_id
_entity_poly.type
_entity_poly.pdbx_seq_one_letter_code
_entity_poly.pdbx_strand_id
1 'polypeptide(L)'
;MSLAVERARVLVGDTVELSPDPVLEDIVREAAVELEVPWACLNVLLERTLLVRAHHGLPVRLAVVRSMEADGSFCEHVVRERGIIEVVDALASVETRLPYERHGVRSYLGVPLYLADVCVGSLCLLDQVPRQFGAAVRERLLAYALRATARLAELAARPTLRRGLADHALRSPFAELGNRLTPLIGQSEAARRALDDLLRERRLEGEQASSALSRIATAIHGIEAESARIRATVASLQTLLVGAGTTATAQLAHVASELAYHHTKLVGGVRWQTSATEPALDVSNRIAVTVIASALSLLAMDMNRSGTRSGIDAALVGEPDRVLVKLAAEVDAEQLRACAATVSDLVADGKILVAADARELRIALPVA
;
A
#
# COMPACT_ATOMS: atom_id res chain seq x y z
N MET A 1 13.58 -3.48 24.01
CA MET A 1 13.01 -3.30 22.66
C MET A 1 11.50 -3.50 22.79
N SER A 2 10.65 -2.62 22.25
CA SER A 2 9.19 -2.79 22.38
C SER A 2 8.72 -4.04 21.62
N LEU A 3 7.75 -4.79 22.17
CA LEU A 3 7.15 -5.98 21.55
C LEU A 3 6.61 -5.70 20.14
N ALA A 4 6.20 -4.46 19.85
CA ALA A 4 5.77 -4.03 18.51
C ALA A 4 6.92 -4.06 17.49
N VAL A 5 8.14 -3.66 17.91
CA VAL A 5 9.33 -3.66 17.05
C VAL A 5 9.76 -5.09 16.72
N GLU A 6 9.61 -6.01 17.67
CA GLU A 6 9.92 -7.43 17.48
C GLU A 6 8.95 -8.09 16.50
N ARG A 7 7.63 -7.84 16.62
CA ARG A 7 6.63 -8.28 15.64
C ARG A 7 6.88 -7.73 14.24
N ALA A 8 7.18 -6.44 14.12
CA ALA A 8 7.41 -5.80 12.82
C ALA A 8 8.61 -6.39 12.06
N ARG A 9 9.59 -6.96 12.78
CA ARG A 9 10.75 -7.64 12.19
C ARG A 9 10.40 -9.00 11.58
N VAL A 10 9.46 -9.73 12.17
CA VAL A 10 9.07 -11.07 11.70
C VAL A 10 7.87 -11.04 10.73
N LEU A 11 7.08 -9.96 10.75
CA LEU A 11 6.01 -9.69 9.79
C LEU A 11 6.59 -9.09 8.50
N VAL A 12 7.23 -9.96 7.72
CA VAL A 12 7.90 -9.68 6.44
C VAL A 12 7.26 -10.49 5.31
N GLY A 13 7.68 -10.27 4.07
CA GLY A 13 7.14 -11.07 2.98
C GLY A 13 5.66 -10.77 2.71
N ASP A 14 4.93 -11.81 2.34
CA ASP A 14 3.49 -11.76 2.04
C ASP A 14 2.61 -11.89 3.31
N THR A 15 3.21 -11.89 4.52
CA THR A 15 2.45 -12.05 5.77
C THR A 15 1.48 -10.91 6.03
N VAL A 16 1.76 -9.72 5.47
CA VAL A 16 0.94 -8.51 5.59
C VAL A 16 0.32 -8.06 4.25
N GLU A 17 0.47 -8.86 3.20
CA GLU A 17 -0.14 -8.57 1.89
C GLU A 17 -1.67 -8.61 1.99
N LEU A 18 -2.33 -7.64 1.34
CA LEU A 18 -3.79 -7.51 1.41
C LEU A 18 -4.52 -8.51 0.53
N SER A 19 -3.83 -9.06 -0.48
CA SER A 19 -4.38 -10.12 -1.32
C SER A 19 -4.71 -11.37 -0.48
N PRO A 20 -5.88 -12.00 -0.69
CA PRO A 20 -6.24 -13.25 -0.03
C PRO A 20 -5.21 -14.34 -0.34
N ASP A 21 -4.78 -15.09 0.69
CA ASP A 21 -3.99 -16.30 0.49
C ASP A 21 -4.93 -17.53 0.52
N PRO A 22 -5.06 -18.30 -0.57
CA PRO A 22 -6.03 -19.40 -0.64
C PRO A 22 -5.87 -20.45 0.47
N VAL A 23 -4.63 -20.71 0.90
CA VAL A 23 -4.34 -21.71 1.94
C VAL A 23 -4.78 -21.20 3.30
N LEU A 24 -4.53 -19.92 3.63
CA LEU A 24 -5.05 -19.32 4.86
C LEU A 24 -6.58 -19.25 4.87
N GLU A 25 -7.20 -18.92 3.73
CA GLU A 25 -8.67 -18.89 3.61
C GLU A 25 -9.26 -20.29 3.82
N ASP A 26 -8.65 -21.33 3.26
CA ASP A 26 -9.08 -22.72 3.47
C ASP A 26 -8.92 -23.18 4.91
N ILE A 27 -7.81 -22.85 5.56
CA ILE A 27 -7.59 -23.15 6.99
C ILE A 27 -8.69 -22.54 7.85
N VAL A 28 -9.03 -21.26 7.62
CA VAL A 28 -10.05 -20.55 8.41
C VAL A 28 -11.45 -21.08 8.10
N ARG A 29 -11.75 -21.38 6.84
CA ARG A 29 -13.01 -22.02 6.41
C ARG A 29 -13.19 -23.38 7.04
N GLU A 30 -12.17 -24.25 6.99
CA GLU A 30 -12.19 -25.58 7.59
C GLU A 30 -12.39 -25.50 9.11
N ALA A 31 -11.68 -24.60 9.79
CA ALA A 31 -11.84 -24.38 11.22
C ALA A 31 -13.27 -23.95 11.58
N ALA A 32 -13.88 -23.03 10.81
CA ALA A 32 -15.24 -22.59 11.06
C ALA A 32 -16.26 -23.73 10.85
N VAL A 33 -16.13 -24.46 9.75
CA VAL A 33 -17.06 -25.55 9.38
C VAL A 33 -16.95 -26.72 10.34
N GLU A 34 -15.74 -27.17 10.67
CA GLU A 34 -15.55 -28.32 11.56
C GLU A 34 -15.92 -28.01 13.01
N LEU A 35 -15.69 -26.78 13.47
CA LEU A 35 -15.97 -26.37 14.85
C LEU A 35 -17.36 -25.76 15.01
N GLU A 36 -18.18 -25.82 13.96
CA GLU A 36 -19.59 -25.42 13.94
C GLU A 36 -19.83 -24.00 14.47
N VAL A 37 -18.99 -23.07 14.02
CA VAL A 37 -19.11 -21.63 14.32
C VAL A 37 -19.41 -20.85 13.05
N PRO A 38 -20.21 -19.77 13.14
CA PRO A 38 -20.53 -18.97 11.96
C PRO A 38 -19.30 -18.24 11.44
N TRP A 39 -18.40 -17.78 12.32
CA TRP A 39 -17.29 -16.91 11.97
C TRP A 39 -15.95 -17.43 12.50
N ALA A 40 -14.94 -17.34 11.65
CA ALA A 40 -13.55 -17.56 12.04
C ALA A 40 -12.65 -16.55 11.33
N CYS A 41 -11.56 -16.13 11.99
CA CYS A 41 -10.64 -15.13 11.46
C CYS A 41 -9.20 -15.48 11.81
N LEU A 42 -8.30 -15.27 10.86
CA LEU A 42 -6.87 -15.19 11.10
C LEU A 42 -6.45 -13.73 11.10
N ASN A 43 -5.94 -13.26 12.23
CA ASN A 43 -5.54 -11.87 12.43
C ASN A 43 -4.05 -11.75 12.70
N VAL A 44 -3.43 -10.72 12.15
CA VAL A 44 -2.05 -10.32 12.42
C VAL A 44 -2.05 -8.96 13.11
N LEU A 45 -1.34 -8.83 14.23
CA LEU A 45 -1.24 -7.60 15.00
C LEU A 45 -0.05 -6.77 14.55
N LEU A 46 -0.34 -5.63 13.92
CA LEU A 46 0.63 -4.59 13.58
C LEU A 46 0.92 -3.72 14.82
N GLU A 47 1.21 -2.43 14.63
CA GLU A 47 1.49 -1.53 15.75
C GLU A 47 0.23 -1.22 16.58
N ARG A 48 -0.85 -0.76 15.92
CA ARG A 48 -2.15 -0.44 16.55
C ARG A 48 -3.35 -1.01 15.79
N THR A 49 -3.10 -1.89 14.82
CA THR A 49 -4.10 -2.37 13.87
C THR A 49 -4.02 -3.89 13.77
N LEU A 50 -5.18 -4.54 13.82
CA LEU A 50 -5.34 -5.93 13.43
C LEU A 50 -5.62 -6.00 11.94
N LEU A 51 -4.79 -6.74 11.22
CA LEU A 51 -5.02 -7.08 9.83
C LEU A 51 -5.66 -8.47 9.75
N VAL A 52 -6.82 -8.56 9.10
CA VAL A 52 -7.53 -9.83 8.87
C VAL A 52 -6.97 -10.47 7.60
N ARG A 53 -6.11 -11.49 7.76
CA ARG A 53 -5.45 -12.15 6.62
C ARG A 53 -6.33 -13.17 5.91
N ALA A 54 -7.20 -13.82 6.65
CA ALA A 54 -8.19 -14.75 6.15
C ALA A 54 -9.41 -14.73 7.08
N HIS A 55 -10.59 -14.97 6.51
CA HIS A 55 -11.82 -14.98 7.30
C HIS A 55 -12.89 -15.86 6.67
N HIS A 56 -13.77 -16.39 7.50
CA HIS A 56 -14.97 -17.09 7.09
C HIS A 56 -16.21 -16.46 7.73
N GLY A 57 -17.28 -16.33 6.94
CA GLY A 57 -18.61 -15.94 7.40
C GLY A 57 -18.79 -14.49 7.90
N LEU A 58 -17.71 -13.71 8.03
CA LEU A 58 -17.78 -12.33 8.53
C LEU A 58 -18.80 -11.46 7.78
N PRO A 59 -19.45 -10.50 8.48
CA PRO A 59 -20.30 -9.51 7.83
C PRO A 59 -19.57 -8.76 6.71
N VAL A 60 -20.26 -8.48 5.60
CA VAL A 60 -19.71 -7.84 4.38
C VAL A 60 -18.81 -6.65 4.69
N ARG A 61 -19.22 -5.78 5.62
CA ARG A 61 -18.42 -4.59 6.01
C ARG A 61 -17.04 -4.95 6.56
N LEU A 62 -16.94 -5.99 7.39
CA LEU A 62 -15.67 -6.44 7.98
C LEU A 62 -14.86 -7.28 6.97
N ALA A 63 -15.55 -8.08 6.16
CA ALA A 63 -14.95 -8.89 5.09
C ALA A 63 -14.24 -8.05 4.01
N VAL A 64 -14.76 -6.85 3.71
CA VAL A 64 -14.17 -5.94 2.72
C VAL A 64 -13.02 -5.12 3.31
N VAL A 65 -13.20 -4.57 4.52
CA VAL A 65 -12.20 -3.67 5.13
C VAL A 65 -10.96 -4.44 5.59
N ARG A 66 -11.11 -5.69 6.04
CA ARG A 66 -10.03 -6.58 6.50
C ARG A 66 -9.05 -5.94 7.51
N SER A 67 -9.47 -4.92 8.24
CA SER A 67 -8.65 -4.28 9.27
C SER A 67 -9.52 -3.77 10.41
N MET A 68 -9.00 -3.81 11.63
CA MET A 68 -9.69 -3.35 12.84
C MET A 68 -8.70 -2.65 13.79
N GLU A 69 -9.20 -1.73 14.62
CA GLU A 69 -8.40 -1.18 15.72
C GLU A 69 -8.04 -2.29 16.70
N ALA A 70 -6.76 -2.36 17.09
CA ALA A 70 -6.28 -3.40 17.99
C ALA A 70 -6.61 -3.10 19.45
N ASP A 71 -6.61 -1.82 19.83
CA ASP A 71 -6.75 -1.35 21.20
C ASP A 71 -8.06 -1.85 21.82
N GLY A 72 -7.95 -2.69 22.84
CA GLY A 72 -9.10 -3.30 23.50
C GLY A 72 -9.79 -4.35 22.63
N SER A 73 -9.07 -5.09 21.79
CA SER A 73 -9.64 -6.24 21.06
C SER A 73 -9.31 -7.56 21.75
N PHE A 74 -10.17 -8.58 21.61
CA PHE A 74 -9.85 -9.92 22.13
C PHE A 74 -8.58 -10.50 21.50
N CYS A 75 -8.35 -10.24 20.20
CA CYS A 75 -7.16 -10.68 19.50
C CYS A 75 -5.88 -10.00 20.02
N GLU A 76 -5.95 -8.72 20.41
CA GLU A 76 -4.83 -8.06 21.11
C GLU A 76 -4.53 -8.74 22.45
N HIS A 77 -5.56 -9.12 23.22
CA HIS A 77 -5.38 -9.84 24.48
C HIS A 77 -4.66 -11.17 24.28
N VAL A 78 -5.05 -11.95 23.25
CA VAL A 78 -4.34 -13.19 22.86
C VAL A 78 -2.85 -12.92 22.60
N VAL A 79 -2.53 -11.87 21.85
CA VAL A 79 -1.14 -11.54 21.50
C VAL A 79 -0.35 -11.03 22.71
N ARG A 80 -0.98 -10.19 23.55
CA ARG A 80 -0.39 -9.62 24.76
C ARG A 80 -0.08 -10.70 25.79
N GLU A 81 -1.01 -11.62 26.01
CA GLU A 81 -0.91 -12.70 27.00
C GLU A 81 -0.17 -13.92 26.44
N ARG A 82 0.03 -14.00 25.12
CA ARG A 82 0.67 -15.12 24.42
C ARG A 82 -0.03 -16.44 24.77
N GLY A 83 -1.37 -16.40 24.86
CA GLY A 83 -2.18 -17.46 25.44
C GLY A 83 -3.60 -17.49 24.88
N ILE A 84 -4.33 -18.54 25.24
CA ILE A 84 -5.71 -18.75 24.80
C ILE A 84 -6.62 -17.79 25.56
N ILE A 85 -7.43 -17.02 24.82
CA ILE A 85 -8.49 -16.19 25.38
C ILE A 85 -9.83 -16.80 25.01
N GLU A 86 -10.65 -17.07 26.02
CA GLU A 86 -12.04 -17.52 25.82
C GLU A 86 -13.00 -16.54 26.51
N VAL A 87 -14.01 -16.13 25.76
CA VAL A 87 -15.11 -15.29 26.23
C VAL A 87 -16.40 -16.02 25.91
N VAL A 88 -17.06 -16.50 26.96
CA VAL A 88 -18.31 -17.26 26.84
C VAL A 88 -19.46 -16.35 26.44
N ASP A 89 -19.51 -15.15 27.04
CA ASP A 89 -20.48 -14.11 26.72
C ASP A 89 -19.88 -12.71 26.94
N ALA A 90 -19.67 -11.98 25.85
CA ALA A 90 -19.13 -10.62 25.87
C ALA A 90 -20.04 -9.63 26.61
N LEU A 91 -21.36 -9.88 26.67
CA LEU A 91 -22.30 -9.02 27.39
C LEU A 91 -22.32 -9.27 28.90
N ALA A 92 -21.88 -10.44 29.35
CA ALA A 92 -21.82 -10.80 30.77
C ALA A 92 -20.49 -10.33 31.42
N SER A 93 -19.52 -9.93 30.62
CA SER A 93 -18.17 -9.61 31.07
C SER A 93 -18.05 -8.12 31.44
N VAL A 94 -17.98 -7.80 32.73
CA VAL A 94 -17.80 -6.41 33.22
C VAL A 94 -16.48 -5.79 32.70
N GLU A 95 -15.46 -6.62 32.45
CA GLU A 95 -14.13 -6.20 31.94
C GLU A 95 -14.09 -5.97 30.42
N THR A 96 -15.17 -6.28 29.70
CA THR A 96 -15.14 -6.53 28.26
C THR A 96 -16.17 -5.69 27.49
N ARG A 97 -16.39 -4.44 27.93
CA ARG A 97 -17.03 -3.36 27.14
C ARG A 97 -16.15 -2.92 25.97
N LEU A 98 -15.60 -3.89 25.25
CA LEU A 98 -14.80 -3.73 24.05
C LEU A 98 -15.73 -3.37 22.89
N PRO A 99 -15.26 -2.63 21.88
CA PRO A 99 -16.10 -2.06 20.80
C PRO A 99 -16.84 -3.06 19.88
N TYR A 100 -16.82 -4.38 20.18
CA TYR A 100 -17.42 -5.45 19.37
C TYR A 100 -18.91 -5.71 19.67
N GLU A 101 -19.49 -5.11 20.72
CA GLU A 101 -20.96 -5.03 20.88
C GLU A 101 -21.62 -4.50 19.59
N ARG A 102 -20.92 -3.69 18.79
CA ARG A 102 -21.39 -3.11 17.53
C ARG A 102 -21.54 -4.10 16.38
N HIS A 103 -21.04 -5.33 16.50
CA HIS A 103 -21.08 -6.34 15.44
C HIS A 103 -21.84 -7.62 15.83
N GLY A 104 -22.46 -7.64 17.01
CA GLY A 104 -23.27 -8.76 17.48
C GLY A 104 -22.46 -9.98 17.94
N VAL A 105 -21.16 -9.84 18.18
CA VAL A 105 -20.32 -10.92 18.74
C VAL A 105 -20.73 -11.15 20.19
N ARG A 106 -21.01 -12.40 20.53
CA ARG A 106 -21.37 -12.83 21.90
C ARG A 106 -20.33 -13.76 22.49
N SER A 107 -19.77 -14.69 21.72
CA SER A 107 -18.68 -15.54 22.22
C SER A 107 -17.45 -15.47 21.32
N TYR A 108 -16.29 -15.72 21.92
CA TYR A 108 -14.98 -15.66 21.27
C TYR A 108 -14.07 -16.74 21.84
N LEU A 109 -13.34 -17.43 20.97
CA LEU A 109 -12.20 -18.25 21.34
C LEU A 109 -11.03 -17.91 20.42
N GLY A 110 -9.93 -17.45 20.98
CA GLY A 110 -8.72 -17.09 20.24
C GLY A 110 -7.50 -17.83 20.75
N VAL A 111 -6.68 -18.31 19.81
CA VAL A 111 -5.38 -18.95 20.09
C VAL A 111 -4.26 -18.16 19.42
N PRO A 112 -3.06 -18.10 20.03
CA PRO A 112 -1.94 -17.32 19.50
C PRO A 112 -1.32 -17.94 18.25
N LEU A 113 -0.83 -17.09 17.36
CA LEU A 113 -0.02 -17.45 16.18
C LEU A 113 1.41 -16.94 16.37
N TYR A 114 2.40 -17.76 16.01
CA TYR A 114 3.81 -17.44 16.26
C TYR A 114 4.63 -17.42 14.97
N LEU A 115 5.58 -16.51 14.89
CA LEU A 115 6.66 -16.52 13.89
C LEU A 115 7.98 -16.27 14.60
N ALA A 116 8.94 -17.17 14.44
CA ALA A 116 10.25 -17.10 15.10
C ALA A 116 10.12 -16.75 16.61
N ASP A 117 9.27 -17.49 17.33
CA ASP A 117 8.94 -17.32 18.76
C ASP A 117 8.24 -16.01 19.16
N VAL A 118 7.93 -15.15 18.19
CA VAL A 118 7.17 -13.92 18.41
C VAL A 118 5.70 -14.20 18.17
N CYS A 119 4.83 -13.89 19.16
CA CYS A 119 3.40 -13.93 18.94
C CYS A 119 2.99 -12.77 18.03
N VAL A 120 2.56 -13.09 16.81
CA VAL A 120 2.29 -12.11 15.76
C VAL A 120 0.80 -11.83 15.56
N GLY A 121 -0.08 -12.64 16.15
CA GLY A 121 -1.50 -12.58 15.85
C GLY A 121 -2.29 -13.68 16.53
N SER A 122 -3.51 -13.90 16.04
CA SER A 122 -4.42 -14.90 16.58
C SER A 122 -5.25 -15.57 15.50
N LEU A 123 -5.52 -16.86 15.65
CA LEU A 123 -6.62 -17.54 14.98
C LEU A 123 -7.80 -17.58 15.95
N CYS A 124 -8.97 -17.08 15.54
CA CYS A 124 -10.12 -17.01 16.43
C CYS A 124 -11.43 -17.46 15.78
N LEU A 125 -12.32 -17.94 16.65
CA LEU A 125 -13.70 -18.29 16.38
C LEU A 125 -14.60 -17.26 17.05
N LEU A 126 -15.68 -16.87 16.36
CA LEU A 126 -16.67 -15.93 16.89
C LEU A 126 -18.08 -16.47 16.64
N ASP A 127 -18.97 -16.21 17.58
CA ASP A 127 -20.39 -16.54 17.47
C ASP A 127 -21.26 -15.37 17.94
N GLN A 128 -22.48 -15.33 17.44
CA GLN A 128 -23.51 -14.36 17.83
C GLN A 128 -24.36 -14.85 19.01
N VAL A 129 -24.07 -16.05 19.53
CA VAL A 129 -24.66 -16.58 20.75
C VAL A 129 -23.58 -16.89 21.81
N PRO A 130 -23.93 -16.86 23.11
CA PRO A 130 -23.04 -17.35 24.15
C PRO A 130 -22.67 -18.81 23.91
N ARG A 131 -21.40 -19.15 24.08
CA ARG A 131 -20.88 -20.49 23.82
C ARG A 131 -19.70 -20.78 24.72
N GLN A 132 -19.71 -21.94 25.37
CA GLN A 132 -18.53 -22.50 26.04
C GLN A 132 -17.81 -23.42 25.07
N PHE A 133 -16.52 -23.20 24.87
CA PHE A 133 -15.72 -24.02 23.99
C PHE A 133 -14.99 -25.08 24.82
N GLY A 134 -15.41 -26.35 24.65
CA GLY A 134 -14.80 -27.48 25.36
C GLY A 134 -13.34 -27.72 24.95
N ALA A 135 -12.64 -28.53 25.74
CA ALA A 135 -11.22 -28.85 25.52
C ALA A 135 -10.93 -29.37 24.09
N ALA A 136 -11.80 -30.22 23.55
CA ALA A 136 -11.66 -30.75 22.19
C ALA A 136 -11.65 -29.63 21.11
N VAL A 137 -12.52 -28.62 21.25
CA VAL A 137 -12.54 -27.47 20.30
C VAL A 137 -11.24 -26.69 20.42
N ARG A 138 -10.76 -26.44 21.64
CA ARG A 138 -9.49 -25.73 21.88
C ARG A 138 -8.31 -26.47 21.26
N GLU A 139 -8.22 -27.78 21.46
CA GLU A 139 -7.18 -28.63 20.86
C GLU A 139 -7.22 -28.61 19.33
N ARG A 140 -8.41 -28.71 18.73
CA ARG A 140 -8.57 -28.63 17.29
C ARG A 140 -8.20 -27.24 16.74
N LEU A 141 -8.60 -26.17 17.42
CA LEU A 141 -8.25 -24.81 17.02
C LEU A 141 -6.73 -24.57 17.08
N LEU A 142 -6.04 -25.12 18.09
CA LEU A 142 -4.58 -25.11 18.17
C LEU A 142 -3.93 -25.84 16.99
N ALA A 143 -4.48 -26.98 16.57
CA ALA A 143 -4.00 -27.69 15.38
C ALA A 143 -4.15 -26.86 14.10
N TYR A 144 -5.26 -26.12 13.95
CA TYR A 144 -5.43 -25.16 12.85
C TYR A 144 -4.47 -23.98 12.96
N ALA A 145 -4.21 -23.47 14.16
CA ALA A 145 -3.25 -22.41 14.40
C ALA A 145 -1.81 -22.82 14.04
N LEU A 146 -1.44 -24.09 14.25
CA LEU A 146 -0.15 -24.64 13.80
C LEU A 146 -0.06 -24.66 12.26
N ARG A 147 -1.12 -25.09 11.57
CA ARG A 147 -1.19 -25.04 10.10
C ARG A 147 -1.08 -23.60 9.57
N ALA A 148 -1.82 -22.68 10.18
CA ALA A 148 -1.78 -21.26 9.85
C ALA A 148 -0.38 -20.67 10.08
N THR A 149 0.25 -21.01 11.21
CA THR A 149 1.62 -20.60 11.54
C THR A 149 2.61 -21.09 10.51
N ALA A 150 2.54 -22.36 10.09
CA ALA A 150 3.41 -22.89 9.04
C ALA A 150 3.25 -22.12 7.72
N ARG A 151 2.00 -21.83 7.32
CA ARG A 151 1.75 -21.04 6.10
C ARG A 151 2.25 -19.59 6.24
N LEU A 152 2.06 -18.95 7.39
CA LEU A 152 2.61 -17.61 7.64
C LEU A 152 4.14 -17.62 7.57
N ALA A 153 4.81 -18.66 8.06
CA ALA A 153 6.26 -18.80 7.96
C ALA A 153 6.72 -18.96 6.50
N GLU A 154 6.01 -19.74 5.68
CA GLU A 154 6.27 -19.79 4.24
C GLU A 154 6.12 -18.42 3.58
N LEU A 155 5.05 -17.68 3.90
CA LEU A 155 4.79 -16.34 3.37
C LEU A 155 5.87 -15.33 3.82
N ALA A 156 6.38 -15.47 5.04
CA ALA A 156 7.48 -14.67 5.56
C ALA A 156 8.82 -14.98 4.88
N ALA A 157 9.04 -16.25 4.49
CA ALA A 157 10.26 -16.71 3.84
C ALA A 157 10.29 -16.44 2.32
N ARG A 158 9.15 -16.09 1.70
CA ARG A 158 9.12 -15.73 0.28
C ARG A 158 9.95 -14.47 0.03
N PRO A 159 10.80 -14.45 -1.01
CA PRO A 159 11.54 -13.26 -1.38
C PRO A 159 10.56 -12.16 -1.78
N THR A 160 10.28 -11.25 -0.83
CA THR A 160 9.61 -10.00 -1.15
C THR A 160 10.52 -9.23 -2.09
N LEU A 161 10.10 -9.06 -3.34
CA LEU A 161 10.62 -8.05 -4.26
C LEU A 161 10.48 -6.60 -3.72
N ARG A 162 10.12 -6.38 -2.45
CA ARG A 162 9.17 -5.29 -2.06
C ARG A 162 9.28 -4.75 -0.63
N ARG A 163 10.43 -4.26 -0.21
CA ARG A 163 10.46 -3.13 0.76
C ARG A 163 11.12 -1.90 0.17
N GLY A 164 12.33 -2.00 -0.37
CA GLY A 164 12.99 -0.85 -1.00
C GLY A 164 12.27 -0.32 -2.26
N LEU A 165 11.86 -1.23 -3.16
CA LEU A 165 11.34 -0.90 -4.49
C LEU A 165 9.94 -0.27 -4.44
N ALA A 166 9.03 -0.88 -3.65
CA ALA A 166 7.70 -0.35 -3.43
C ALA A 166 7.74 0.93 -2.57
N ASP A 167 8.59 1.02 -1.55
CA ASP A 167 8.66 2.21 -0.70
C ASP A 167 9.20 3.43 -1.48
N HIS A 168 10.23 3.28 -2.31
CA HIS A 168 10.71 4.38 -3.16
C HIS A 168 9.68 4.79 -4.22
N ALA A 169 9.06 3.83 -4.90
CA ALA A 169 8.09 4.13 -5.94
C ALA A 169 6.72 4.61 -5.41
N LEU A 170 6.35 4.26 -4.18
CA LEU A 170 5.08 4.66 -3.55
C LEU A 170 5.20 5.94 -2.71
N ARG A 171 6.38 6.27 -2.15
CA ARG A 171 6.58 7.50 -1.36
C ARG A 171 6.24 8.76 -2.16
N SER A 172 6.75 8.86 -3.37
CA SER A 172 6.52 10.00 -4.26
C SER A 172 5.03 10.21 -4.59
N PRO A 173 4.27 9.23 -5.11
CA PRO A 173 2.86 9.44 -5.41
C PRO A 173 2.00 9.68 -4.15
N PHE A 174 2.31 9.07 -2.99
CA PHE A 174 1.59 9.38 -1.75
C PHE A 174 1.89 10.81 -1.23
N ALA A 175 3.13 11.27 -1.30
CA ALA A 175 3.49 12.65 -0.97
C ALA A 175 2.79 13.63 -1.91
N GLU A 176 2.67 13.28 -3.20
CA GLU A 176 1.95 14.11 -4.17
C GLU A 176 0.46 14.15 -3.90
N LEU A 177 -0.18 13.02 -3.59
CA LEU A 177 -1.58 13.00 -3.16
C LEU A 177 -1.79 13.90 -1.94
N GLY A 178 -0.92 13.82 -0.93
CA GLY A 178 -0.95 14.70 0.23
C GLY A 178 -0.89 16.19 -0.15
N ASN A 179 0.08 16.57 -0.98
CA ASN A 179 0.26 17.95 -1.45
C ASN A 179 -0.93 18.48 -2.24
N ARG A 180 -1.68 17.61 -2.93
CA ARG A 180 -2.86 17.99 -3.73
C ARG A 180 -4.15 18.05 -2.93
N LEU A 181 -4.26 17.26 -1.88
CA LEU A 181 -5.42 17.27 -0.99
C LEU A 181 -5.50 18.57 -0.17
N THR A 182 -4.36 19.15 0.22
CA THR A 182 -4.35 20.41 1.00
C THR A 182 -4.98 21.59 0.26
N PRO A 183 -4.60 21.92 -1.00
CA PRO A 183 -5.28 22.95 -1.78
C PRO A 183 -6.77 22.66 -2.03
N LEU A 184 -7.12 21.39 -2.26
CA LEU A 184 -8.51 21.00 -2.53
C LEU A 184 -9.42 21.27 -1.33
N ILE A 185 -8.95 20.97 -0.11
CA ILE A 185 -9.65 21.31 1.14
C ILE A 185 -9.78 22.84 1.26
N GLY A 186 -8.68 23.58 1.07
CA GLY A 186 -8.68 25.05 1.17
C GLY A 186 -9.61 25.73 0.16
N GLN A 187 -9.66 25.23 -1.09
CA GLN A 187 -10.54 25.75 -2.14
C GLN A 187 -12.01 25.41 -1.85
N SER A 188 -12.30 24.21 -1.34
CA SER A 188 -13.65 23.84 -0.90
C SER A 188 -14.15 24.75 0.23
N GLU A 189 -13.30 25.04 1.21
CA GLU A 189 -13.63 25.97 2.30
C GLU A 189 -13.79 27.43 1.81
N ALA A 190 -12.98 27.86 0.85
CA ALA A 190 -13.09 29.18 0.23
C ALA A 190 -14.41 29.33 -0.55
N ALA A 191 -14.77 28.32 -1.36
CA ALA A 191 -16.04 28.28 -2.08
C ALA A 191 -17.23 28.31 -1.11
N ARG A 192 -17.19 27.50 -0.05
CA ARG A 192 -18.24 27.47 0.98
C ARG A 192 -18.40 28.81 1.69
N ARG A 193 -17.30 29.49 2.06
CA ARG A 193 -17.34 30.82 2.68
C ARG A 193 -17.94 31.87 1.74
N ALA A 194 -17.52 31.90 0.49
CA ALA A 194 -18.06 32.84 -0.49
C ALA A 194 -19.56 32.58 -0.79
N LEU A 195 -20.00 31.32 -0.72
CA LEU A 195 -21.41 30.96 -0.81
C LEU A 195 -22.20 31.41 0.42
N ASP A 196 -21.66 31.21 1.62
CA ASP A 196 -22.26 31.70 2.86
C ASP A 196 -22.39 33.23 2.87
N ASP A 197 -21.39 33.96 2.38
CA ASP A 197 -21.45 35.43 2.22
C ASP A 197 -22.64 35.82 1.31
N LEU A 198 -22.84 35.12 0.19
CA LEU A 198 -23.97 35.33 -0.72
C LEU A 198 -25.33 35.00 -0.09
N LEU A 199 -25.40 33.97 0.75
CA LEU A 199 -26.66 33.51 1.36
C LEU A 199 -27.06 34.34 2.59
N ARG A 200 -26.10 34.92 3.32
CA ARG A 200 -26.38 35.70 4.55
C ARG A 200 -26.85 37.13 4.26
N GLU A 201 -26.42 37.74 3.16
CA GLU A 201 -26.76 39.12 2.83
C GLU A 201 -27.92 39.21 1.85
N ARG A 202 -29.09 39.69 2.32
CA ARG A 202 -30.29 39.95 1.48
C ARG A 202 -30.12 41.05 0.42
N ARG A 203 -28.93 41.63 0.24
CA ARG A 203 -28.62 42.72 -0.70
C ARG A 203 -27.09 42.87 -0.86
N LEU A 204 -26.43 41.95 -1.56
CA LEU A 204 -25.12 42.28 -2.14
C LEU A 204 -25.35 43.22 -3.33
N GLU A 205 -24.66 44.36 -3.34
CA GLU A 205 -24.63 45.24 -4.50
C GLU A 205 -23.81 44.59 -5.63
N GLY A 206 -24.05 45.00 -6.89
CA GLY A 206 -23.59 44.28 -8.08
C GLY A 206 -22.09 43.92 -8.10
N GLU A 207 -21.22 44.79 -7.59
CA GLU A 207 -19.77 44.54 -7.53
C GLU A 207 -19.39 43.48 -6.48
N GLN A 208 -20.05 43.48 -5.32
CA GLN A 208 -19.76 42.54 -4.23
C GLN A 208 -20.27 41.13 -4.59
N ALA A 209 -21.45 41.04 -5.21
CA ALA A 209 -21.97 39.80 -5.76
C ALA A 209 -21.06 39.24 -6.87
N SER A 210 -20.60 40.09 -7.79
CA SER A 210 -19.68 39.71 -8.86
C SER A 210 -18.33 39.20 -8.31
N SER A 211 -17.77 39.87 -7.31
CA SER A 211 -16.54 39.44 -6.63
C SER A 211 -16.70 38.09 -5.91
N ALA A 212 -17.81 37.87 -5.19
CA ALA A 212 -18.10 36.59 -4.55
C ALA A 212 -18.27 35.45 -5.57
N LEU A 213 -19.00 35.69 -6.66
CA LEU A 213 -19.16 34.73 -7.76
C LEU A 213 -17.81 34.42 -8.44
N SER A 214 -16.95 35.41 -8.65
CA SER A 214 -15.60 35.21 -9.20
C SER A 214 -14.70 34.38 -8.28
N ARG A 215 -14.78 34.59 -6.96
CA ARG A 215 -14.08 33.77 -5.95
C ARG A 215 -14.57 32.32 -5.97
N ILE A 216 -15.88 32.10 -6.07
CA ILE A 216 -16.47 30.75 -6.20
C ILE A 216 -16.01 30.09 -7.50
N ALA A 217 -16.10 30.79 -8.63
CA ALA A 217 -15.68 30.26 -9.93
C ALA A 217 -14.19 29.88 -9.93
N THR A 218 -13.33 30.71 -9.34
CA THR A 218 -11.89 30.43 -9.20
C THR A 218 -11.65 29.21 -8.32
N ALA A 219 -12.37 29.10 -7.20
CA ALA A 219 -12.26 27.94 -6.30
C ALA A 219 -12.74 26.64 -6.98
N ILE A 220 -13.84 26.67 -7.74
CA ILE A 220 -14.35 25.51 -8.50
C ILE A 220 -13.33 25.05 -9.54
N HIS A 221 -12.79 25.96 -10.36
CA HIS A 221 -11.76 25.60 -11.34
C HIS A 221 -10.52 25.00 -10.67
N GLY A 222 -10.13 25.52 -9.49
CA GLY A 222 -9.07 24.95 -8.69
C GLY A 222 -9.35 23.50 -8.27
N ILE A 223 -10.57 23.23 -7.76
CA ILE A 223 -10.99 21.90 -7.32
C ILE A 223 -11.00 20.91 -8.50
N GLU A 224 -11.50 21.32 -9.66
CA GLU A 224 -11.51 20.50 -10.86
C GLU A 224 -10.09 20.13 -11.32
N ALA A 225 -9.18 21.11 -11.32
CA ALA A 225 -7.78 20.90 -11.69
C ALA A 225 -7.07 19.92 -10.74
N GLU A 226 -7.23 20.08 -9.41
CA GLU A 226 -6.61 19.15 -8.45
C GLU A 226 -7.26 17.76 -8.50
N SER A 227 -8.58 17.69 -8.69
CA SER A 227 -9.30 16.42 -8.83
C SER A 227 -8.85 15.62 -10.06
N ALA A 228 -8.61 16.30 -11.19
CA ALA A 228 -8.07 15.66 -12.39
C ALA A 228 -6.67 15.06 -12.16
N ARG A 229 -5.82 15.78 -11.42
CA ARG A 229 -4.45 15.32 -11.11
C ARG A 229 -4.42 14.20 -10.07
N ILE A 230 -5.29 14.25 -9.06
CA ILE A 230 -5.49 13.14 -8.12
C ILE A 230 -5.92 11.89 -8.89
N ARG A 231 -6.87 12.01 -9.82
CA ARG A 231 -7.34 10.89 -10.65
C ARG A 231 -6.21 10.28 -11.47
N ALA A 232 -5.35 11.10 -12.09
CA ALA A 232 -4.18 10.62 -12.84
C ALA A 232 -3.17 9.86 -11.94
N THR A 233 -2.91 10.38 -10.74
CA THR A 233 -2.02 9.73 -9.76
C THR A 233 -2.59 8.38 -9.32
N VAL A 234 -3.89 8.32 -9.02
CA VAL A 234 -4.58 7.08 -8.64
C VAL A 234 -4.58 6.07 -9.79
N ALA A 235 -4.83 6.48 -11.03
CA ALA A 235 -4.79 5.59 -12.20
C ALA A 235 -3.39 4.99 -12.43
N SER A 236 -2.34 5.78 -12.20
CA SER A 236 -0.94 5.33 -12.28
C SER A 236 -0.62 4.32 -11.17
N LEU A 237 -1.09 4.56 -9.95
CA LEU A 237 -0.99 3.61 -8.83
C LEU A 237 -1.74 2.31 -9.11
N GLN A 238 -2.96 2.37 -9.68
CA GLN A 238 -3.71 1.19 -10.09
C GLN A 238 -2.97 0.38 -11.14
N THR A 239 -2.36 1.04 -12.13
CA THR A 239 -1.54 0.38 -13.15
C THR A 239 -0.33 -0.33 -12.52
N LEU A 240 0.35 0.31 -11.56
CA LEU A 240 1.47 -0.29 -10.84
C LEU A 240 1.03 -1.49 -9.97
N LEU A 241 -0.13 -1.41 -9.31
CA LEU A 241 -0.55 -2.41 -8.33
C LEU A 241 -1.30 -3.60 -8.95
N VAL A 242 -2.07 -3.38 -10.02
CA VAL A 242 -3.01 -4.35 -10.60
C VAL A 242 -2.61 -4.81 -12.01
N GLY A 243 -1.74 -4.08 -12.71
CA GLY A 243 -1.41 -4.35 -14.11
C GLY A 243 -0.77 -5.72 -14.36
N ALA A 244 -1.53 -6.64 -14.96
CA ALA A 244 -1.10 -7.99 -15.35
C ALA A 244 -0.89 -8.18 -16.87
N GLY A 245 -1.09 -7.15 -17.70
CA GLY A 245 -0.98 -7.23 -19.16
C GLY A 245 0.36 -6.70 -19.71
N THR A 246 0.62 -6.89 -21.00
CA THR A 246 1.67 -6.19 -21.75
C THR A 246 1.24 -4.74 -22.00
N THR A 247 2.03 -3.73 -21.60
CA THR A 247 1.77 -2.32 -21.97
C THR A 247 2.74 -1.83 -23.03
N ALA A 248 2.28 -0.89 -23.84
CA ALA A 248 3.13 -0.13 -24.75
C ALA A 248 4.24 0.59 -23.97
N THR A 249 5.44 0.65 -24.53
CA THR A 249 6.62 1.29 -23.91
C THR A 249 6.38 2.78 -23.58
N ALA A 250 5.56 3.47 -24.38
CA ALA A 250 5.12 4.85 -24.12
C ALA A 250 4.29 4.98 -22.82
N GLN A 251 3.48 3.96 -22.50
CA GLN A 251 2.69 3.94 -21.27
C GLN A 251 3.58 3.68 -20.04
N LEU A 252 4.63 2.86 -20.18
CA LEU A 252 5.62 2.66 -19.11
C LEU A 252 6.32 3.97 -18.73
N ALA A 253 6.78 4.73 -19.72
CA ALA A 253 7.41 6.05 -19.53
C ALA A 253 6.50 7.02 -18.77
N HIS A 254 5.23 7.10 -19.22
CA HIS A 254 4.24 7.99 -18.63
C HIS A 254 3.95 7.63 -17.17
N VAL A 255 3.63 6.36 -16.90
CA VAL A 255 3.31 5.90 -15.54
C VAL A 255 4.51 6.07 -14.61
N ALA A 256 5.72 5.75 -15.05
CA ALA A 256 6.92 5.93 -14.23
C ALA A 256 7.20 7.41 -13.91
N SER A 257 6.92 8.32 -14.85
CA SER A 257 7.08 9.77 -14.66
C SER A 257 6.08 10.32 -13.66
N GLU A 258 4.81 9.92 -13.77
CA GLU A 258 3.76 10.32 -12.83
C GLU A 258 4.07 9.83 -11.41
N LEU A 259 4.56 8.59 -11.27
CA LEU A 259 4.96 8.05 -9.97
C LEU A 259 6.19 8.78 -9.40
N ALA A 260 7.15 9.21 -10.22
CA ALA A 260 8.32 9.95 -9.75
C ALA A 260 8.10 11.48 -9.62
N TYR A 261 6.91 11.98 -9.95
CA TYR A 261 6.64 13.40 -10.15
C TYR A 261 6.98 14.29 -8.96
N HIS A 262 6.76 13.81 -7.72
CA HIS A 262 7.03 14.58 -6.51
C HIS A 262 8.48 15.09 -6.46
N HIS A 263 9.44 14.23 -6.83
CA HIS A 263 10.85 14.58 -6.84
C HIS A 263 11.26 15.27 -8.15
N THR A 264 10.82 14.75 -9.30
CA THR A 264 11.27 15.24 -10.61
C THR A 264 10.81 16.68 -10.88
N LYS A 265 9.64 17.10 -10.39
CA LYS A 265 9.17 18.48 -10.52
C LYS A 265 10.11 19.52 -9.88
N LEU A 266 10.87 19.12 -8.86
CA LEU A 266 11.80 20.00 -8.16
C LEU A 266 13.05 20.30 -8.99
N VAL A 267 13.36 19.44 -9.96
CA VAL A 267 14.61 19.51 -10.74
C VAL A 267 14.40 19.80 -12.21
N GLY A 268 13.19 20.20 -12.63
CA GLY A 268 12.87 20.55 -14.03
C GLY A 268 12.11 19.48 -14.80
N GLY A 269 11.67 18.40 -14.15
CA GLY A 269 10.85 17.34 -14.74
C GLY A 269 11.66 16.30 -15.54
N VAL A 270 10.95 15.50 -16.34
CA VAL A 270 11.53 14.44 -17.18
C VAL A 270 11.13 14.68 -18.64
N ARG A 271 12.09 14.58 -19.56
CA ARG A 271 11.87 14.73 -21.00
C ARG A 271 12.13 13.40 -21.68
N TRP A 272 11.08 12.80 -22.26
CA TRP A 272 11.18 11.48 -22.89
C TRP A 272 11.42 11.57 -24.40
N GLN A 273 12.35 10.75 -24.89
CA GLN A 273 12.55 10.41 -26.29
C GLN A 273 12.23 8.93 -26.48
N THR A 274 11.10 8.62 -27.11
CA THR A 274 10.65 7.24 -27.32
C THR A 274 10.88 6.80 -28.77
N SER A 275 11.59 5.70 -28.98
CA SER A 275 11.62 4.99 -30.27
C SER A 275 10.26 4.33 -30.56
N ALA A 276 9.86 4.28 -31.84
CA ALA A 276 8.54 3.77 -32.27
C ALA A 276 8.35 2.24 -32.13
N THR A 277 9.37 1.50 -31.68
CA THR A 277 9.31 0.05 -31.51
C THR A 277 8.71 -0.34 -30.17
N GLU A 278 7.64 -1.15 -30.19
CA GLU A 278 6.90 -1.64 -29.01
C GLU A 278 7.06 -3.17 -28.82
N PRO A 279 8.23 -3.65 -28.38
CA PRO A 279 8.41 -5.08 -28.12
C PRO A 279 7.69 -5.50 -26.83
N ALA A 280 7.22 -6.74 -26.78
CA ALA A 280 6.67 -7.33 -25.56
C ALA A 280 7.81 -7.60 -24.57
N LEU A 281 7.67 -7.18 -23.31
CA LEU A 281 8.69 -7.40 -22.29
C LEU A 281 8.56 -8.80 -21.64
N ASP A 282 9.70 -9.44 -21.35
CA ASP A 282 9.79 -10.67 -20.53
C ASP A 282 9.75 -10.37 -19.01
N VAL A 283 9.37 -9.15 -18.65
CA VAL A 283 9.16 -8.72 -17.26
C VAL A 283 7.78 -8.10 -17.10
N SER A 284 7.17 -8.29 -15.94
CA SER A 284 5.89 -7.62 -15.64
C SER A 284 6.05 -6.10 -15.69
N ASN A 285 5.04 -5.40 -16.22
CA ASN A 285 5.02 -3.93 -16.25
C ASN A 285 5.23 -3.33 -14.86
N ARG A 286 4.69 -3.98 -13.82
CA ARG A 286 4.89 -3.56 -12.44
C ARG A 286 6.37 -3.44 -12.13
N ILE A 287 7.18 -4.44 -12.45
CA ILE A 287 8.62 -4.41 -12.19
C ILE A 287 9.27 -3.30 -13.04
N ALA A 288 8.99 -3.24 -14.34
CA ALA A 288 9.56 -2.23 -15.24
C ALA A 288 9.27 -0.79 -14.77
N VAL A 289 7.99 -0.46 -14.50
CA VAL A 289 7.57 0.86 -14.00
C VAL A 289 8.23 1.19 -12.68
N THR A 290 8.28 0.24 -11.75
CA THR A 290 8.80 0.50 -10.40
C THR A 290 10.31 0.79 -10.44
N VAL A 291 11.05 0.06 -11.28
CA VAL A 291 12.48 0.27 -11.50
C VAL A 291 12.75 1.65 -12.12
N ILE A 292 12.03 2.01 -13.17
CA ILE A 292 12.18 3.32 -13.83
C ILE A 292 11.80 4.47 -12.87
N ALA A 293 10.67 4.38 -12.18
CA ALA A 293 10.20 5.42 -11.26
C ALA A 293 11.17 5.61 -10.06
N SER A 294 11.77 4.53 -9.56
CA SER A 294 12.77 4.57 -8.50
C SER A 294 14.05 5.26 -8.98
N ALA A 295 14.54 4.89 -10.16
CA ALA A 295 15.72 5.52 -10.76
C ALA A 295 15.52 7.03 -10.99
N LEU A 296 14.36 7.44 -11.54
CA LEU A 296 14.00 8.84 -11.71
C LEU A 296 13.95 9.60 -10.38
N SER A 297 13.37 8.99 -9.34
CA SER A 297 13.27 9.62 -8.02
C SER A 297 14.64 9.80 -7.38
N LEU A 298 15.51 8.78 -7.42
CA LEU A 298 16.86 8.84 -6.87
C LEU A 298 17.70 9.91 -7.56
N LEU A 299 17.70 9.94 -8.90
CA LEU A 299 18.41 10.97 -9.67
C LEU A 299 17.90 12.38 -9.36
N ALA A 300 16.57 12.56 -9.27
CA ALA A 300 15.99 13.84 -8.92
C ALA A 300 16.34 14.28 -7.48
N MET A 301 16.44 13.34 -6.54
CA MET A 301 16.88 13.63 -5.17
C MET A 301 18.35 14.05 -5.12
N ASP A 302 19.22 13.43 -5.93
CA ASP A 302 20.64 13.81 -6.04
C ASP A 302 20.79 15.20 -6.66
N MET A 303 20.13 15.44 -7.79
CA MET A 303 20.09 16.76 -8.44
C MET A 303 19.56 17.86 -7.50
N ASN A 304 18.51 17.57 -6.73
CA ASN A 304 17.96 18.56 -5.80
C ASN A 304 18.93 18.85 -4.64
N ARG A 305 19.71 17.85 -4.18
CA ARG A 305 20.76 18.04 -3.18
C ARG A 305 21.93 18.87 -3.70
N SER A 306 22.30 18.73 -4.97
CA SER A 306 23.34 19.53 -5.63
C SER A 306 22.86 20.90 -6.11
N GLY A 307 21.55 21.18 -6.04
CA GLY A 307 20.95 22.44 -6.50
C GLY A 307 20.70 22.50 -8.01
N THR A 308 20.85 21.39 -8.72
CA THR A 308 20.68 21.30 -10.17
C THR A 308 19.20 21.24 -10.57
N ARG A 309 18.80 21.98 -11.61
CA ARG A 309 17.39 22.04 -12.08
C ARG A 309 17.22 21.93 -13.61
N SER A 310 18.17 21.29 -14.29
CA SER A 310 18.19 21.12 -15.75
C SER A 310 17.19 20.08 -16.28
N GLY A 311 16.54 19.32 -15.40
CA GLY A 311 15.65 18.20 -15.71
C GLY A 311 16.42 16.92 -16.03
N ILE A 312 15.68 15.81 -16.12
CA ILE A 312 16.22 14.50 -16.51
C ILE A 312 15.85 14.24 -17.97
N ASP A 313 16.84 13.97 -18.81
CA ASP A 313 16.63 13.54 -20.19
C ASP A 313 16.55 12.01 -20.21
N ALA A 314 15.40 11.49 -20.63
CA ALA A 314 15.10 10.07 -20.60
C ALA A 314 14.85 9.55 -22.02
N ALA A 315 15.32 8.35 -22.35
CA ALA A 315 15.06 7.72 -23.63
C ALA A 315 14.69 6.24 -23.47
N LEU A 316 13.75 5.79 -24.30
CA LEU A 316 13.38 4.38 -24.45
C LEU A 316 13.78 3.93 -25.86
N VAL A 317 14.77 3.05 -25.92
CA VAL A 317 15.33 2.53 -27.17
C VAL A 317 15.05 1.02 -27.24
N GLY A 318 14.31 0.59 -28.26
CA GLY A 318 14.13 -0.83 -28.53
C GLY A 318 15.37 -1.41 -29.21
N GLU A 319 15.94 -2.46 -28.62
CA GLU A 319 16.96 -3.32 -29.18
C GLU A 319 16.35 -4.72 -29.44
N PRO A 320 16.98 -5.58 -30.27
CA PRO A 320 16.40 -6.88 -30.63
C PRO A 320 16.11 -7.82 -29.45
N ASP A 321 16.89 -7.72 -28.37
CA ASP A 321 16.83 -8.59 -27.18
C ASP A 321 16.33 -7.87 -25.91
N ARG A 322 16.17 -6.54 -25.96
CA ARG A 322 15.86 -5.72 -24.78
C ARG A 322 15.31 -4.34 -25.15
N VAL A 323 14.62 -3.72 -24.21
CA VAL A 323 14.33 -2.28 -24.21
C VAL A 323 15.29 -1.59 -23.27
N LEU A 324 16.09 -0.67 -23.81
CA LEU A 324 17.05 0.11 -23.05
C LEU A 324 16.43 1.44 -22.62
N VAL A 325 16.31 1.65 -21.31
CA VAL A 325 15.97 2.94 -20.70
C VAL A 325 17.26 3.67 -20.39
N LYS A 326 17.46 4.85 -20.97
CA LYS A 326 18.60 5.74 -20.70
C LYS A 326 18.11 6.94 -19.93
N LEU A 327 18.76 7.27 -18.81
CA LEU A 327 18.45 8.43 -17.98
C LEU A 327 19.71 9.26 -17.82
N ALA A 328 19.74 10.43 -18.46
CA ALA A 328 20.81 11.41 -18.35
C ALA A 328 20.38 12.53 -17.40
N ALA A 329 21.23 12.81 -16.41
CA ALA A 329 21.01 13.83 -15.40
C ALA A 329 22.34 14.52 -15.09
N GLU A 330 22.31 15.80 -14.75
CA GLU A 330 23.49 16.58 -14.39
C GLU A 330 23.85 16.32 -12.91
N VAL A 331 24.44 15.15 -12.70
CA VAL A 331 24.94 14.58 -11.44
C VAL A 331 26.35 14.01 -11.67
N ASP A 332 27.13 13.82 -10.61
CA ASP A 332 28.47 13.25 -10.75
C ASP A 332 28.45 11.73 -11.02
N ALA A 333 29.59 11.20 -11.48
CA ALA A 333 29.71 9.78 -11.83
C ALA A 333 29.66 8.85 -10.60
N GLU A 334 29.86 9.35 -9.38
CA GLU A 334 29.71 8.56 -8.16
C GLU A 334 28.23 8.42 -7.77
N GLN A 335 27.47 9.51 -7.86
CA GLN A 335 26.01 9.55 -7.69
C GLN A 335 25.31 8.65 -8.70
N LEU A 336 25.70 8.70 -9.99
CA LEU A 336 25.16 7.79 -11.01
C LEU A 336 25.44 6.33 -10.67
N ARG A 337 26.65 5.99 -10.22
CA ARG A 337 27.01 4.63 -9.80
C ARG A 337 26.28 4.19 -8.53
N ALA A 338 26.12 5.07 -7.56
CA ALA A 338 25.36 4.79 -6.34
C ALA A 338 23.86 4.58 -6.64
N CYS A 339 23.30 5.38 -7.55
CA CYS A 339 21.95 5.19 -8.06
C CYS A 339 21.82 3.84 -8.79
N ALA A 340 22.75 3.52 -9.70
CA ALA A 340 22.78 2.22 -10.39
C ALA A 340 22.87 1.04 -9.42
N ALA A 341 23.75 1.12 -8.42
CA ALA A 341 23.90 0.09 -7.38
C ALA A 341 22.61 -0.06 -6.58
N THR A 342 22.02 1.05 -6.12
CA THR A 342 20.75 1.03 -5.39
C THR A 342 19.65 0.41 -6.24
N VAL A 343 19.50 0.81 -7.50
CA VAL A 343 18.48 0.25 -8.40
C VAL A 343 18.78 -1.21 -8.78
N SER A 344 20.05 -1.61 -8.89
CA SER A 344 20.47 -3.01 -9.14
C SER A 344 20.12 -3.91 -7.96
N ASP A 345 20.48 -3.51 -6.74
CA ASP A 345 20.18 -4.23 -5.50
C ASP A 345 18.67 -4.41 -5.30
N LEU A 346 17.88 -3.50 -5.88
CA LEU A 346 16.42 -3.55 -5.86
C LEU A 346 15.82 -4.56 -6.86
N VAL A 347 16.59 -5.11 -7.80
CA VAL A 347 16.10 -6.06 -8.83
C VAL A 347 16.83 -7.40 -8.72
N ALA A 348 16.30 -8.29 -7.87
CA ALA A 348 16.98 -9.52 -7.47
C ALA A 348 17.03 -10.66 -8.52
N ASP A 349 16.20 -10.63 -9.57
CA ASP A 349 16.08 -11.76 -10.53
C ASP A 349 17.19 -11.81 -11.59
N GLY A 350 18.12 -10.84 -11.61
CA GLY A 350 19.23 -10.77 -12.59
C GLY A 350 18.82 -10.54 -14.04
N LYS A 351 17.51 -10.60 -14.35
CA LYS A 351 16.94 -10.38 -15.68
C LYS A 351 17.02 -8.93 -16.16
N ILE A 352 16.95 -7.97 -15.24
CA ILE A 352 17.09 -6.54 -15.55
C ILE A 352 18.51 -6.15 -15.18
N LEU A 353 19.24 -5.62 -16.16
CA LEU A 353 20.59 -5.13 -15.95
C LEU A 353 20.57 -3.62 -15.78
N VAL A 354 21.15 -3.13 -14.70
CA VAL A 354 21.29 -1.71 -14.43
C VAL A 354 22.77 -1.36 -14.40
N ALA A 355 23.16 -0.36 -15.17
CA ALA A 355 24.53 0.11 -15.25
C ALA A 355 24.56 1.63 -15.34
N ALA A 356 25.62 2.25 -14.85
CA ALA A 356 25.86 3.67 -15.03
C ALA A 356 27.20 3.88 -15.72
N ASP A 357 27.27 4.90 -16.57
CA ASP A 357 28.54 5.49 -17.01
C ASP A 357 28.71 6.92 -16.47
N ALA A 358 29.66 7.66 -17.03
CA ALA A 358 29.97 9.02 -16.59
C ALA A 358 28.88 10.06 -16.90
N ARG A 359 27.84 9.71 -17.68
CA ARG A 359 26.82 10.65 -18.19
C ARG A 359 25.38 10.15 -18.07
N GLU A 360 25.16 8.84 -18.08
CA GLU A 360 23.82 8.27 -18.04
C GLU A 360 23.72 6.97 -17.24
N LEU A 361 22.55 6.78 -16.65
CA LEU A 361 22.08 5.52 -16.09
C LEU A 361 21.34 4.74 -17.17
N ARG A 362 21.63 3.44 -17.29
CA ARG A 362 21.05 2.51 -18.26
C ARG A 362 20.35 1.38 -17.55
N ILE A 363 19.12 1.08 -17.96
CA ILE A 363 18.30 -0.02 -17.45
C ILE A 363 17.87 -0.86 -18.65
N ALA A 364 18.33 -2.10 -18.72
CA ALA A 364 17.96 -3.04 -19.77
C ALA A 364 16.79 -3.91 -19.31
N LEU A 365 15.63 -3.73 -19.94
CA LEU A 365 14.44 -4.56 -19.74
C LEU A 365 14.42 -5.66 -20.80
N PRO A 366 14.40 -6.95 -20.46
CA PRO A 366 14.42 -8.02 -21.45
C PRO A 366 13.13 -8.07 -22.27
N VAL A 367 13.26 -8.40 -23.55
CA VAL A 367 12.14 -8.62 -24.48
C VAL A 367 11.84 -10.11 -24.59
N ALA A 368 10.56 -10.47 -24.76
CA ALA A 368 10.05 -11.83 -24.82
C ALA A 368 10.28 -12.53 -26.18
#